data_AF-A0A947ZS16-F1
#
_entry.id   AF-A0A947ZS16-F1
#
_cell.length_a   1.000
_cell.length_b   1.000
_cell.length_c   1.000
_cell.angle_alpha   90.00
_cell.angle_beta   90.00
_cell.angle_gamma   90.00
#
_symmetry.space_group_name_H-M   'P 1'
#
loop_
_entity.id
_entity.type
_entity.pdbx_description
1 polymer ?
#
loop_
_entity_poly.entity_id
_entity_poly.type
_entity_poly.pdbx_seq_one_letter_code
_entity_poly.pdbx_strand_id
1 'polypeptide(L)'
;MKKQTKTQLKKKFQETNIQKIINYYFKTKGLSLDKIKEDARKKKIVYSRYVRPAKQLLELAGSLREAKKAITKVAKWAKSRNLDYAIETVFKKWLELDKLKPKEIVKKPFFRNEPMIWSETRKKWFVITDDGEWKEFAGKEDDIVWKLSK
;
A
#
# COMPACT_ATOMS: atom_id res chain seq x y z
N MET A 1 38.22 44.17 3.56
CA MET A 1 37.42 43.08 4.19
C MET A 1 36.53 42.44 3.14
N LYS A 2 36.89 41.26 2.60
CA LYS A 2 36.13 40.60 1.54
C LYS A 2 34.90 39.93 2.14
N LYS A 3 33.70 40.44 1.81
CA LYS A 3 32.42 39.77 2.06
C LYS A 3 32.46 38.40 1.39
N GLN A 4 32.55 37.33 2.17
CA GLN A 4 32.40 35.98 1.68
C GLN A 4 30.98 35.84 1.09
N THR A 5 30.92 35.75 -0.23
CA THR A 5 29.71 35.48 -1.00
C THR A 5 29.06 34.19 -0.51
N LYS A 6 27.73 34.20 -0.35
CA LYS A 6 26.85 33.09 0.10
C LYS A 6 26.96 31.79 -0.74
N THR A 7 27.92 31.67 -1.64
CA THR A 7 28.04 30.64 -2.66
C THR A 7 28.80 29.38 -2.18
N GLN A 8 29.41 29.38 -0.98
CA GLN A 8 30.30 28.29 -0.53
C GLN A 8 29.72 27.26 0.45
N LEU A 9 28.40 27.19 0.67
CA LEU A 9 27.80 26.23 1.62
C LEU A 9 26.82 25.20 1.00
N LYS A 10 26.96 24.86 -0.29
CA LYS A 10 26.32 23.65 -0.82
C LYS A 10 27.11 22.39 -0.43
N LYS A 11 27.25 22.13 0.88
CA LYS A 11 27.57 20.76 1.34
C LYS A 11 26.39 19.89 0.89
N LYS A 12 26.61 18.98 -0.06
CA LYS A 12 25.64 17.93 -0.41
C LYS A 12 25.39 17.11 0.86
N PHE A 13 24.37 17.48 1.64
CA PHE A 13 23.91 16.68 2.76
C PHE A 13 23.46 15.34 2.19
N GLN A 14 24.28 14.30 2.36
CA GLN A 14 23.87 12.95 2.05
C GLN A 14 22.88 12.48 3.12
N GLU A 15 21.74 11.97 2.69
CA GLU A 15 20.75 11.42 3.61
C GLU A 15 21.31 10.22 4.36
N THR A 16 21.08 10.16 5.67
CA THR A 16 21.41 8.98 6.47
C THR A 16 20.52 7.79 6.07
N ASN A 17 20.94 6.56 6.37
CA ASN A 17 20.13 5.37 6.07
C ASN A 17 18.76 5.43 6.77
N ILE A 18 18.70 5.97 7.99
CA ILE A 18 17.47 6.22 8.74
C ILE A 18 16.57 7.20 7.97
N GLN A 19 17.13 8.32 7.49
CA GLN A 19 16.37 9.29 6.69
C GLN A 19 15.84 8.67 5.40
N LYS A 20 16.66 7.89 4.70
CA LYS A 20 16.25 7.17 3.48
C LYS A 20 15.10 6.18 3.74
N ILE A 21 15.04 5.55 4.91
CA ILE A 21 13.94 4.66 5.31
C ILE A 21 12.66 5.45 5.56
N ILE A 22 12.73 6.53 6.35
CA ILE A 22 11.57 7.36 6.67
C ILE A 22 11.00 8.01 5.41
N ASN A 23 11.86 8.57 4.57
CA ASN A 23 11.49 9.15 3.27
C ASN A 23 10.84 8.10 2.37
N TYR A 24 11.37 6.87 2.36
CA TYR A 24 10.77 5.77 1.59
C TYR A 24 9.40 5.37 2.13
N TYR A 25 9.24 5.29 3.46
CA TYR A 25 7.95 5.03 4.11
C TYR A 25 6.90 6.08 3.70
N PHE A 26 7.20 7.37 3.82
CA PHE A 26 6.28 8.42 3.40
C PHE A 26 6.03 8.43 1.89
N LYS A 27 7.03 8.10 1.07
CA LYS A 27 6.83 7.88 -0.36
C LYS A 27 5.81 6.78 -0.62
N THR A 28 5.86 5.67 0.12
CA THR A 28 4.85 4.61 -0.01
C THR A 28 3.44 5.07 0.41
N LYS A 29 3.32 6.08 1.27
CA LYS A 29 2.06 6.75 1.61
C LYS A 29 1.59 7.78 0.58
N GLY A 30 2.35 8.03 -0.49
CA GLY A 30 2.02 9.02 -1.52
C GLY A 30 2.43 10.45 -1.17
N LEU A 31 3.28 10.65 -0.17
CA LEU A 31 3.84 11.96 0.17
C LEU A 31 5.18 12.16 -0.54
N SER A 32 5.33 13.29 -1.24
CA SER A 32 6.60 13.71 -1.83
C SER A 32 7.53 14.31 -0.76
N LEU A 33 8.84 14.36 -1.04
CA LEU A 33 9.83 14.97 -0.14
C LEU A 33 9.51 16.43 0.20
N ASP A 34 9.02 17.20 -0.77
CA ASP A 34 8.68 18.60 -0.58
C ASP A 34 7.46 18.76 0.32
N LYS A 35 6.45 17.89 0.14
CA LYS A 35 5.27 17.85 1.01
C LYS A 35 5.62 17.44 2.43
N ILE A 36 6.53 16.47 2.61
CA ILE A 36 7.03 16.07 3.94
C ILE A 36 7.71 17.25 4.64
N LYS A 37 8.56 18.01 3.93
CA LYS A 37 9.25 19.19 4.49
C LYS A 37 8.26 20.29 4.87
N GLU A 38 7.28 20.55 4.01
CA GLU A 38 6.24 21.54 4.26
C GLU A 38 5.37 21.15 5.47
N ASP A 39 4.91 19.90 5.52
CA ASP A 39 4.11 19.38 6.62
C ASP A 39 4.91 19.32 7.93
N ALA A 40 6.21 19.04 7.88
CA ALA A 40 7.08 19.11 9.05
C ALA A 40 7.25 20.55 9.56
N ARG A 41 7.42 21.54 8.66
CA ARG A 41 7.45 22.97 9.01
C ARG A 41 6.13 23.43 9.62
N LYS A 42 5.00 22.93 9.11
CA LYS A 42 3.65 23.15 9.64
C LYS A 42 3.33 22.30 10.88
N LYS A 43 4.29 21.56 11.44
CA LYS A 43 4.16 20.64 12.58
C LYS A 43 3.12 19.52 12.40
N LYS A 44 2.63 19.29 11.19
CA LYS A 44 1.70 18.20 10.85
C LYS A 44 2.39 16.83 10.89
N ILE A 45 3.68 16.79 10.53
CA ILE A 45 4.52 15.60 10.65
C ILE A 45 5.62 15.90 11.66
N VAL A 46 5.64 15.15 12.76
CA VAL A 46 6.75 15.21 13.72
C VAL A 46 7.73 14.12 13.37
N TYR A 47 8.75 14.48 12.58
CA TYR A 47 9.72 13.55 11.98
C TYR A 47 10.44 12.67 13.02
N SER A 48 10.72 13.22 14.21
CA SER A 48 11.39 12.50 15.31
C SER A 48 10.64 11.24 15.75
N ARG A 49 9.31 11.19 15.62
CA ARG A 49 8.50 9.99 15.94
C ARG A 49 8.87 8.78 15.09
N TYR A 50 9.39 9.00 13.88
CA TYR A 50 9.72 7.92 12.94
C TYR A 50 11.20 7.50 13.02
N VAL A 51 12.04 8.25 13.75
CA VAL A 51 13.48 7.99 13.85
C VAL A 51 13.77 6.69 14.59
N ARG A 52 13.15 6.49 15.76
CA ARG A 52 13.33 5.27 16.56
C ARG A 52 12.83 4.01 15.82
N PRO A 53 11.62 3.99 15.25
CA PRO A 53 11.17 2.88 14.42
C PRO A 53 12.10 2.63 13.23
N ALA A 54 12.47 3.67 12.47
CA ALA A 54 13.35 3.47 11.31
C ALA A 54 14.73 2.90 11.68
N LYS A 55 15.28 3.27 12.85
CA LYS A 55 16.52 2.68 13.36
C LYS A 55 16.36 1.19 13.65
N GLN A 56 15.30 0.81 14.37
CA GLN A 56 15.01 -0.59 14.70
C GLN A 56 14.76 -1.43 13.44
N LEU A 57 14.12 -0.86 12.42
CA LEU A 57 13.93 -1.53 11.14
C LEU A 57 15.23 -1.75 10.38
N LEU A 58 16.14 -0.77 10.40
CA LEU A 58 17.44 -0.93 9.77
C LEU A 58 18.25 -2.03 10.45
N GLU A 59 18.21 -2.08 11.78
CA GLU A 59 18.88 -3.10 12.59
C GLU A 59 18.32 -4.50 12.33
N LEU A 60 16.99 -4.64 12.37
CA LEU A 60 16.30 -5.91 12.12
C LEU A 60 16.49 -6.41 10.67
N ALA A 61 16.49 -5.51 9.69
CA ALA A 61 16.66 -5.86 8.28
C ALA A 61 18.12 -6.13 7.88
N GLY A 62 19.09 -5.68 8.69
CA GLY A 62 20.52 -5.73 8.39
C GLY A 62 21.00 -4.85 7.22
N SER A 63 20.10 -4.33 6.39
CA SER A 63 20.45 -3.44 5.28
C SER A 63 19.31 -2.50 4.88
N LEU A 64 19.69 -1.36 4.28
CA LEU A 64 18.74 -0.40 3.73
C LEU A 64 17.85 -1.01 2.64
N ARG A 65 18.40 -1.92 1.83
CA ARG A 65 17.68 -2.55 0.73
C ARG A 65 16.56 -3.44 1.25
N GLU A 66 16.85 -4.29 2.22
CA GLU A 66 15.87 -5.21 2.79
C GLU A 66 14.81 -4.46 3.61
N ALA A 67 15.19 -3.40 4.34
CA ALA A 67 14.23 -2.53 5.03
C ALA A 67 13.21 -1.90 4.06
N LYS A 68 13.67 -1.40 2.90
CA LYS A 68 12.78 -0.85 1.86
C LYS A 68 11.86 -1.92 1.25
N LYS A 69 12.38 -3.12 1.01
CA LYS A 69 11.56 -4.24 0.51
C LYS A 69 10.46 -4.63 1.50
N ALA A 70 10.79 -4.75 2.79
CA ALA A 70 9.83 -5.04 3.85
C ALA A 70 8.71 -3.99 3.91
N ILE A 71 9.07 -2.70 3.88
CA ILE A 71 8.10 -1.59 3.80
C ILE A 71 7.23 -1.73 2.55
N THR A 72 7.80 -2.08 1.40
CA THR A 72 7.05 -2.22 0.14
C THR A 72 6.00 -3.34 0.22
N LYS A 73 6.39 -4.50 0.75
CA LYS A 73 5.48 -5.65 0.93
C LYS A 73 4.28 -5.26 1.80
N VAL A 74 4.57 -4.67 2.97
CA VAL A 74 3.54 -4.21 3.90
C VAL A 74 2.67 -3.11 3.29
N ALA A 75 3.27 -2.14 2.59
CA ALA A 75 2.54 -1.06 1.93
C ALA A 75 1.56 -1.59 0.88
N LYS A 76 1.98 -2.54 0.03
CA LYS A 76 1.11 -3.16 -0.97
C LYS A 76 -0.03 -3.94 -0.31
N TRP A 77 0.29 -4.74 0.70
CA TRP A 77 -0.68 -5.50 1.47
C TRP A 77 -1.73 -4.60 2.14
N ALA A 78 -1.29 -3.55 2.84
CA ALA A 78 -2.17 -2.63 3.54
C ALA A 78 -3.06 -1.83 2.57
N LYS A 79 -2.48 -1.30 1.48
CA LYS A 79 -3.24 -0.58 0.43
C LYS A 79 -4.33 -1.45 -0.20
N SER A 80 -4.02 -2.71 -0.51
CA SER A 80 -5.02 -3.64 -1.08
C SER A 80 -6.19 -3.95 -0.16
N ARG A 81 -6.05 -3.67 1.14
CA ARG A 81 -7.08 -3.89 2.18
C ARG A 81 -7.63 -2.59 2.74
N ASN A 82 -7.27 -1.45 2.16
CA ASN A 82 -7.61 -0.12 2.66
C ASN A 82 -7.26 0.09 4.16
N LEU A 83 -6.14 -0.49 4.61
CA LEU A 83 -5.64 -0.37 5.97
C LEU A 83 -4.57 0.71 6.08
N ASP A 84 -4.57 1.45 7.18
CA ASP A 84 -3.41 2.26 7.55
C ASP A 84 -2.28 1.36 8.09
N TYR A 85 -1.05 1.86 7.98
CA TYR A 85 0.14 1.12 8.42
C TYR A 85 1.23 2.10 8.87
N ALA A 86 1.91 1.78 9.97
CA ALA A 86 3.07 2.51 10.43
C ALA A 86 4.37 1.75 10.07
N ILE A 87 5.53 2.32 10.36
CA ILE A 87 6.80 1.57 10.27
C ILE A 87 6.74 0.38 11.24
N GLU A 88 6.04 0.54 12.37
CA GLU A 88 5.82 -0.47 13.38
C GLU A 88 5.01 -1.67 12.90
N THR A 89 4.10 -1.45 11.94
CA THR A 89 3.37 -2.53 11.28
C THR A 89 4.31 -3.50 10.58
N VAL A 90 5.47 -3.02 10.10
CA VAL A 90 6.51 -3.86 9.50
C VAL A 90 7.13 -4.80 10.53
N PHE A 91 7.34 -4.36 11.79
CA PHE A 91 7.81 -5.24 12.87
C PHE A 91 6.77 -6.30 13.22
N LYS A 92 5.52 -5.87 13.40
CA LYS A 92 4.42 -6.77 13.78
C LYS A 92 4.18 -7.86 12.74
N LYS A 93 4.52 -7.58 11.47
CA LYS A 93 4.38 -8.53 10.36
C LYS A 93 5.69 -9.14 9.90
N TRP A 94 6.78 -8.97 10.65
CA TRP A 94 8.13 -9.37 10.21
C TRP A 94 8.22 -10.86 9.85
N LEU A 95 7.75 -11.73 10.74
CA LEU A 95 7.74 -13.19 10.54
C LEU A 95 6.74 -13.64 9.46
N GLU A 96 5.81 -12.78 9.08
CA GLU A 96 4.77 -13.07 8.09
C GLU A 96 5.04 -12.40 6.73
N LEU A 97 6.17 -11.70 6.55
CA LEU A 97 6.43 -10.88 5.36
C LEU A 97 6.27 -11.65 4.04
N ASP A 98 6.64 -12.93 4.01
CA ASP A 98 6.52 -13.77 2.81
C ASP A 98 5.10 -14.27 2.54
N LYS A 99 4.25 -14.27 3.56
CA LYS A 99 2.82 -14.60 3.45
C LYS A 99 1.97 -13.38 3.10
N LEU A 100 2.50 -12.17 3.24
CA LEU A 100 1.78 -10.93 2.89
C LEU A 100 1.59 -10.81 1.37
N LYS A 101 0.44 -11.27 0.89
CA LYS A 101 -0.02 -11.03 -0.48
C LYS A 101 -1.05 -9.90 -0.51
N PRO A 102 -0.99 -9.00 -1.51
CA PRO A 102 -2.09 -8.08 -1.79
C PRO A 102 -3.41 -8.86 -1.88
N LYS A 103 -4.51 -8.27 -1.42
CA LYS A 103 -5.85 -8.84 -1.60
C LYS A 103 -6.05 -9.04 -3.10
N GLU A 104 -6.35 -10.26 -3.50
CA GLU A 104 -6.67 -10.54 -4.90
C GLU A 104 -7.90 -9.76 -5.29
N ILE A 105 -7.83 -9.11 -6.45
CA ILE A 105 -8.94 -8.34 -6.99
C ILE A 105 -9.91 -9.35 -7.58
N VAL A 106 -10.81 -9.88 -6.75
CA VAL A 106 -11.86 -10.78 -7.19
C VAL A 106 -12.93 -9.94 -7.86
N LYS A 107 -13.02 -10.04 -9.20
CA LYS A 107 -14.15 -9.52 -9.94
C LYS A 107 -15.32 -10.48 -9.72
N LYS A 108 -16.45 -9.95 -9.27
CA LYS A 108 -17.69 -10.71 -9.17
C LYS A 108 -18.49 -10.52 -10.46
N PRO A 109 -19.01 -11.58 -11.06
CA PRO A 109 -19.86 -11.48 -12.25
C PRO A 109 -21.25 -10.97 -11.86
N PHE A 110 -21.81 -10.11 -12.70
CA PHE A 110 -23.15 -9.58 -12.57
C PHE A 110 -23.85 -9.65 -13.93
N PHE A 111 -25.15 -9.88 -13.92
CA PHE A 111 -26.01 -9.74 -15.09
C PHE A 111 -27.17 -8.82 -14.73
N ARG A 112 -27.45 -7.80 -15.55
CA ARG A 112 -28.50 -6.80 -15.27
C ARG A 112 -28.48 -6.21 -13.85
N ASN A 113 -27.28 -6.00 -13.30
CA ASN A 113 -27.04 -5.51 -11.93
C ASN A 113 -27.31 -6.51 -10.80
N GLU A 114 -27.70 -7.75 -11.11
CA GLU A 114 -27.88 -8.86 -10.17
C GLU A 114 -26.61 -9.72 -10.08
N PRO A 115 -26.22 -10.19 -8.88
CA PRO A 115 -25.02 -11.00 -8.70
C PRO A 115 -25.17 -12.39 -9.33
N MET A 116 -24.08 -12.88 -9.93
CA MET A 116 -24.02 -14.21 -10.53
C MET A 116 -23.09 -15.14 -9.76
N ILE A 117 -23.38 -16.44 -9.82
CA ILE A 117 -22.57 -17.51 -9.25
C ILE A 117 -22.40 -18.65 -10.25
N TRP A 118 -21.18 -19.17 -10.35
CA TRP A 118 -20.89 -20.37 -11.13
C TRP A 118 -21.15 -21.60 -10.28
N SER A 119 -21.96 -22.53 -10.78
CA SER A 119 -22.13 -23.85 -10.17
C SER A 119 -21.16 -24.84 -10.81
N GLU A 120 -20.16 -25.31 -10.05
CA GLU A 120 -19.25 -26.35 -10.53
C GLU A 120 -19.97 -27.66 -10.83
N THR A 121 -20.95 -28.03 -10.00
CA THR A 121 -21.73 -29.26 -10.15
C THR A 121 -22.57 -29.27 -11.43
N ARG A 122 -23.19 -28.12 -11.75
CA ARG A 122 -24.06 -27.99 -12.93
C ARG A 122 -23.34 -27.45 -14.15
N LYS A 123 -22.09 -26.98 -14.01
CA LYS A 123 -21.28 -26.29 -15.04
C LYS A 123 -22.05 -25.15 -15.72
N LYS A 124 -22.78 -24.36 -14.93
CA LYS A 124 -23.65 -23.28 -15.41
C LYS A 124 -23.62 -22.07 -14.48
N TRP A 125 -23.91 -20.91 -15.06
CA TRP A 125 -24.10 -19.66 -14.34
C TRP A 125 -25.53 -19.55 -13.80
N PHE A 126 -25.66 -19.05 -12.57
CA PHE A 126 -26.93 -18.70 -11.94
C PHE A 126 -26.91 -17.22 -11.56
N VAL A 127 -28.03 -16.54 -11.83
CA VAL A 127 -28.29 -15.18 -11.38
C VAL A 127 -29.12 -15.26 -10.11
N ILE A 128 -28.68 -14.56 -9.06
CA ILE A 128 -29.43 -14.46 -7.81
C ILE A 128 -30.26 -13.18 -7.92
N THR A 129 -31.58 -13.32 -8.02
CA THR A 129 -32.49 -12.17 -8.08
C THR A 129 -32.60 -11.50 -6.72
N ASP A 130 -33.12 -10.28 -6.66
CA ASP A 130 -33.35 -9.56 -5.40
C ASP A 130 -34.25 -10.34 -4.41
N ASP A 131 -35.16 -11.17 -4.94
CA ASP A 131 -36.03 -12.07 -4.15
C ASP A 131 -35.30 -13.31 -3.58
N GLY A 132 -34.00 -13.48 -3.86
CA GLY A 132 -33.19 -14.60 -3.41
C GLY A 132 -33.32 -15.89 -4.24
N GLU A 133 -34.08 -15.87 -5.33
CA GLU A 133 -34.21 -17.00 -6.26
C GLU A 133 -32.98 -17.16 -7.14
N TRP A 134 -32.65 -18.41 -7.48
CA TRP A 134 -31.55 -18.75 -8.37
C TRP A 134 -32.10 -19.07 -9.75
N LYS A 135 -31.88 -18.19 -10.72
CA LYS A 135 -32.30 -18.38 -12.11
C LYS A 135 -31.12 -18.78 -12.96
N GLU A 136 -31.26 -19.84 -13.75
CA GLU A 136 -30.22 -20.27 -14.67
C GLU A 136 -29.98 -19.17 -15.73
N PHE A 137 -28.72 -18.80 -15.92
CA PHE A 137 -28.33 -17.82 -16.91
C PHE A 137 -28.37 -18.42 -18.32
N ALA A 138 -29.20 -17.86 -19.19
CA ALA A 138 -29.36 -18.29 -20.59
C ALA A 138 -28.86 -17.25 -21.62
N GLY A 139 -28.10 -16.24 -21.18
CA GLY A 139 -27.57 -15.17 -22.04
C GLY A 139 -26.22 -15.52 -22.67
N LYS A 140 -25.61 -14.53 -23.35
CA LYS A 140 -24.24 -14.66 -23.89
C LYS A 140 -23.21 -14.24 -22.84
N GLU A 141 -21.99 -14.74 -22.93
CA GLU A 141 -20.91 -14.35 -22.01
C GLU A 141 -20.62 -12.84 -22.02
N ASP A 142 -20.82 -12.18 -23.17
CA ASP A 142 -20.66 -10.72 -23.32
C ASP A 142 -21.64 -9.92 -22.45
N ASP A 143 -22.75 -10.51 -22.03
CA ASP A 143 -23.74 -9.87 -21.17
C ASP A 143 -23.30 -9.85 -19.69
N ILE A 144 -22.22 -10.58 -19.34
CA ILE A 144 -21.70 -10.67 -17.97
C ILE A 144 -20.81 -9.46 -17.68
N VAL A 145 -21.28 -8.63 -16.75
CA VAL A 145 -20.54 -7.46 -16.27
C VAL A 145 -19.71 -7.84 -15.04
N TRP A 146 -18.40 -7.82 -15.20
CA TRP A 146 -17.46 -8.10 -14.12
C TRP A 146 -17.21 -6.86 -13.26
N LYS A 147 -17.82 -6.79 -12.08
CA LYS A 147 -17.65 -5.65 -11.16
C LYS A 147 -16.59 -5.97 -10.11
N LEU A 148 -15.83 -4.95 -9.72
CA LEU A 148 -14.93 -5.03 -8.58
C LEU A 148 -15.78 -5.17 -7.30
N SER A 149 -15.59 -6.26 -6.56
CA SER A 149 -16.12 -6.33 -5.21
C SER A 149 -15.40 -5.29 -4.35
N LYS A 150 -16.14 -4.37 -3.74
CA LYS A 150 -15.59 -3.48 -2.70
C LYS A 150 -14.98 -4.29 -1.56
#